data_AF-A0A1D1XV13-F1
#
_entry.id   AF-A0A1D1XV13-F1
#
_cell.length_a   1.000
_cell.length_b   1.000
_cell.length_c   1.000
_cell.angle_alpha   90.00
_cell.angle_beta   90.00
_cell.angle_gamma   90.00
#
_symmetry.space_group_name_H-M   'P 1'
#
loop_
_entity.id
_entity.type
_entity.pdbx_description
1 polymer ?
#
loop_
_entity_poly.entity_id
_entity_poly.type
_entity_poly.pdbx_seq_one_letter_code
_entity_poly.pdbx_strand_id
1 'polypeptide(L)'
;MAPKFGRVPSIRDRVEDTLSEHRNELVSLLSRYMGQGKGILQPHHLLDELSNVIAEDPSHKLEDGPFFEVLKTAQEAIVLPPFVAIAVRPRPGVWEYVRVNVYELSVEQLSVAEYLRFKEELVDGDFNDQYVMELDFEPFNTSIPRPSLSSSIGNGVQFLNRHLSSIMFHNRDCLEPLLDFLRAHKYRGHVMMVNDRIQSLSRLQSSLSKAEEHLSKLQPEVPFTEFEHKFQELGLEKGWGDTAQRVLETIHLLLDILQAPDPSTLETFLGRIPMVFNVVILSPHGFFGQANVLGLPDTGGQIVYILDQVRALEDEMLFRIQRQGLNVDPRILVVTRLIPDAKGTTCNQRLERIIGTQYSHILRVPFRTEKGILRKWISRFDVWPYLETFAEDASSEIAAELQGTPDLIIGNYSD
;
A
#
# COMPACT_ATOMS: atom_id res chain seq x y z
N MET A 1 -23.69 -37.97 9.98
CA MET A 1 -22.30 -37.89 9.51
C MET A 1 -22.17 -36.63 8.66
N ALA A 2 -21.48 -35.61 9.16
CA ALA A 2 -21.21 -34.41 8.38
C ALA A 2 -20.30 -34.78 7.19
N PRO A 3 -20.55 -34.26 5.99
CA PRO A 3 -19.66 -34.51 4.86
C PRO A 3 -18.30 -33.91 5.19
N LYS A 4 -17.27 -34.75 5.26
CA LYS A 4 -15.88 -34.29 5.27
C LYS A 4 -15.68 -33.50 3.99
N PHE A 5 -15.37 -32.21 4.10
CA PHE A 5 -14.89 -31.42 2.97
C PHE A 5 -13.66 -32.14 2.41
N GLY A 6 -13.82 -32.77 1.24
CA GLY A 6 -12.71 -33.35 0.50
C GLY A 6 -11.72 -32.25 0.17
N ARG A 7 -10.42 -32.55 0.33
CA ARG A 7 -9.33 -31.67 -0.10
C ARG A 7 -9.59 -31.32 -1.57
N VAL A 8 -9.66 -30.04 -1.91
CA VAL A 8 -9.76 -29.63 -3.32
C VAL A 8 -8.53 -30.19 -4.03
N PRO A 9 -8.67 -30.99 -5.10
CA PRO A 9 -7.54 -31.58 -5.79
C PRO A 9 -6.62 -30.47 -6.31
N SER A 10 -5.32 -30.64 -6.11
CA SER A 10 -4.30 -29.67 -6.56
C SER A 10 -4.32 -29.57 -8.08
N ILE A 11 -3.77 -28.49 -8.66
CA ILE A 11 -3.71 -28.40 -10.12
C ILE A 11 -2.89 -29.53 -10.71
N ARG A 12 -1.84 -29.98 -10.01
CA ARG A 12 -1.09 -31.19 -10.39
C ARG A 12 -2.02 -32.39 -10.53
N ASP A 13 -2.82 -32.68 -9.51
CA ASP A 13 -3.74 -33.83 -9.53
C ASP A 13 -4.73 -33.71 -10.70
N ARG A 14 -5.29 -32.52 -10.94
CA ARG A 14 -6.22 -32.29 -12.06
C ARG A 14 -5.57 -32.50 -13.43
N VAL A 15 -4.34 -32.04 -13.59
CA VAL A 15 -3.59 -32.19 -14.85
C VAL A 15 -3.20 -33.66 -15.05
N GLU A 16 -2.77 -34.35 -13.99
CA GLU A 16 -2.42 -35.78 -14.01
C GLU A 16 -3.66 -36.66 -14.30
N ASP A 17 -4.78 -36.39 -13.65
CA ASP A 17 -6.06 -37.05 -13.89
C ASP A 17 -6.52 -36.87 -15.34
N THR A 18 -6.43 -35.63 -15.88
CA THR A 18 -6.84 -35.39 -17.27
C THR A 18 -5.89 -36.03 -18.28
N LEU A 19 -4.57 -36.08 -18.00
CA LEU A 19 -3.61 -36.81 -18.83
C LEU A 19 -3.91 -38.31 -18.88
N SER A 20 -4.45 -38.87 -17.80
CA SER A 20 -4.86 -40.27 -17.75
C SER A 20 -6.15 -40.54 -18.54
N GLU A 21 -7.12 -39.61 -18.52
CA GLU A 21 -8.42 -39.75 -19.18
C GLU A 21 -8.38 -39.39 -20.68
N HIS A 22 -7.64 -38.35 -21.05
CA HIS A 22 -7.62 -37.71 -22.38
C HIS A 22 -6.21 -37.65 -22.99
N ARG A 23 -5.47 -38.77 -22.90
CA ARG A 23 -4.04 -38.83 -23.24
C ARG A 23 -3.70 -38.34 -24.65
N ASN A 24 -4.40 -38.80 -25.68
CA ASN A 24 -4.05 -38.51 -27.08
C ASN A 24 -4.25 -37.02 -27.42
N GLU A 25 -5.32 -36.44 -26.89
CA GLU A 25 -5.68 -35.03 -27.09
C GLU A 25 -4.66 -34.11 -26.42
N LEU A 26 -4.27 -34.42 -25.18
CA LEU A 26 -3.28 -33.64 -24.45
C LEU A 26 -1.88 -33.78 -25.05
N VAL A 27 -1.49 -34.97 -25.52
CA VAL A 27 -0.25 -35.15 -26.27
C VAL A 27 -0.27 -34.29 -27.53
N SER A 28 -1.38 -34.27 -28.28
CA SER A 28 -1.53 -33.45 -29.49
C SER A 28 -1.37 -31.96 -29.16
N LEU A 29 -2.06 -31.48 -28.12
CA LEU A 29 -1.99 -30.10 -27.69
C LEU A 29 -0.59 -29.69 -27.21
N LEU A 30 0.00 -30.47 -26.31
CA LEU A 30 1.35 -30.19 -25.79
C LEU A 30 2.41 -30.28 -26.90
N SER A 31 2.23 -31.18 -27.86
CA SER A 31 3.10 -31.27 -29.04
C SER A 31 2.96 -30.05 -29.96
N ARG A 32 1.77 -29.46 -30.07
CA ARG A 32 1.57 -28.19 -30.79
C ARG A 32 2.28 -27.04 -30.08
N TYR A 33 2.16 -26.94 -28.76
CA TYR A 33 2.92 -25.97 -27.98
C TYR A 33 4.42 -26.13 -28.18
N MET A 34 4.94 -27.37 -28.14
CA MET A 34 6.35 -27.65 -28.46
C MET A 34 6.72 -27.33 -29.90
N GLY A 35 5.81 -27.55 -30.85
CA GLY A 35 6.00 -27.28 -32.27
C GLY A 35 6.17 -25.80 -32.60
N GLN A 36 5.69 -24.90 -31.74
CA GLN A 36 5.94 -23.46 -31.85
C GLN A 36 7.39 -23.07 -31.46
N GLY A 37 8.16 -24.00 -30.91
CA GLY A 37 9.56 -23.80 -30.53
C GLY A 37 9.75 -23.30 -29.10
N LYS A 38 11.01 -23.05 -28.73
CA LYS A 38 11.37 -22.52 -27.41
C LYS A 38 10.81 -21.10 -27.27
N GLY A 39 10.00 -20.86 -26.23
CA GLY A 39 9.41 -19.54 -26.04
C GLY A 39 8.38 -19.45 -24.92
N ILE A 40 7.76 -18.28 -24.82
CA ILE A 40 6.68 -17.97 -23.88
C ILE A 40 5.36 -17.94 -24.64
N LEU A 41 4.39 -18.73 -24.17
CA LEU A 41 3.02 -18.73 -24.66
C LEU A 41 2.15 -17.87 -23.75
N GLN A 42 1.43 -16.94 -24.37
CA GLN A 42 0.46 -16.09 -23.70
C GLN A 42 -0.90 -16.81 -23.63
N PRO A 43 -1.85 -16.35 -22.78
CA PRO A 43 -3.13 -17.03 -22.59
C PRO A 43 -3.91 -17.27 -23.89
N HIS A 44 -3.89 -16.30 -24.81
CA HIS A 44 -4.55 -16.44 -26.11
C HIS A 44 -3.91 -17.54 -26.96
N HIS A 45 -2.57 -17.64 -27.00
CA HIS A 45 -1.89 -18.75 -27.70
C HIS A 45 -2.29 -20.12 -27.12
N LEU A 46 -2.44 -20.22 -25.79
CA LEU A 46 -2.85 -21.46 -25.13
C LEU A 46 -4.27 -21.87 -25.54
N LEU A 47 -5.19 -20.91 -25.56
CA LEU A 47 -6.60 -21.14 -25.90
C LEU A 47 -6.80 -21.39 -27.40
N ASP A 48 -6.07 -20.70 -28.27
CA ASP A 48 -6.17 -20.85 -29.73
C ASP A 48 -5.79 -22.27 -30.17
N GLU A 49 -4.68 -22.82 -29.66
CA GLU A 49 -4.29 -24.20 -29.96
C GLU A 49 -5.25 -25.23 -29.38
N LEU A 50 -5.84 -24.94 -28.22
CA LEU A 50 -6.87 -25.80 -27.64
C LEU A 50 -8.10 -25.83 -28.55
N SER A 51 -8.54 -24.68 -29.06
CA SER A 51 -9.62 -24.60 -30.05
C SER A 51 -9.28 -25.33 -31.35
N ASN A 52 -8.03 -25.28 -31.82
CA ASN A 52 -7.59 -26.04 -33.00
C ASN A 52 -7.69 -27.56 -32.78
N VAL A 53 -7.29 -28.07 -31.60
CA VAL A 53 -7.40 -29.50 -31.26
C VAL A 53 -8.86 -29.94 -31.19
N ILE A 54 -9.74 -29.11 -30.60
CA ILE A 54 -11.19 -29.39 -30.53
C ILE A 54 -11.82 -29.38 -31.93
N ALA A 55 -11.40 -28.46 -32.81
CA ALA A 55 -11.92 -28.35 -34.17
C ALA A 55 -11.53 -29.55 -35.05
N GLU A 56 -10.37 -30.17 -34.80
CA GLU A 56 -9.90 -31.35 -35.53
C GLU A 56 -10.62 -32.65 -35.11
N ASP A 57 -11.10 -32.74 -33.87
CA ASP A 57 -11.90 -33.88 -33.42
C ASP A 57 -13.07 -33.45 -32.50
N PRO A 58 -14.22 -33.09 -33.09
CA PRO A 58 -15.40 -32.58 -32.37
C PRO A 58 -16.08 -33.63 -31.46
N SER A 59 -15.62 -34.88 -31.46
CA SER A 59 -16.22 -35.96 -30.66
C SER A 59 -15.79 -35.93 -29.19
N HIS A 60 -14.81 -35.08 -28.84
CA HIS A 60 -14.18 -35.03 -27.53
C HIS A 60 -14.65 -33.87 -26.65
N LYS A 61 -14.99 -34.19 -25.40
CA LYS A 61 -15.50 -33.24 -24.38
C LYS A 61 -14.37 -32.48 -23.66
N LEU A 62 -13.37 -31.99 -24.38
CA LEU A 62 -12.30 -31.19 -23.76
C LEU A 62 -12.83 -29.84 -23.27
N GLU A 63 -13.86 -29.28 -23.92
CA GLU A 63 -14.45 -27.99 -23.56
C GLU A 63 -15.03 -27.93 -22.13
N ASP A 64 -15.42 -29.07 -21.58
CA ASP A 64 -16.00 -29.19 -20.22
C ASP A 64 -15.05 -29.91 -19.24
N GLY A 65 -13.80 -30.18 -19.65
CA GLY A 65 -12.85 -30.98 -18.90
C GLY A 65 -12.09 -30.20 -17.80
N PRO A 66 -11.59 -30.88 -16.74
CA PRO A 66 -10.82 -30.24 -15.68
C PRO A 66 -9.56 -29.52 -16.17
N PHE A 67 -8.92 -30.02 -17.25
CA PHE A 67 -7.76 -29.37 -17.86
C PHE A 67 -8.10 -28.10 -18.64
N PHE A 68 -9.29 -28.01 -19.25
CA PHE A 68 -9.72 -26.78 -19.91
C PHE A 68 -9.83 -25.63 -18.92
N GLU A 69 -10.36 -25.89 -17.72
CA GLU A 69 -10.39 -24.90 -16.64
C GLU A 69 -8.99 -24.52 -16.14
N VAL A 70 -8.03 -25.46 -16.17
CA VAL A 70 -6.61 -25.16 -15.87
C VAL A 70 -6.02 -24.23 -16.94
N LEU A 71 -6.24 -24.49 -18.23
CA LEU A 71 -5.74 -23.63 -19.31
C LEU A 71 -6.40 -22.25 -19.34
N LYS A 72 -7.70 -22.18 -19.05
CA LYS A 72 -8.45 -20.92 -18.94
C LYS A 72 -7.93 -20.03 -17.79
N THR A 73 -7.40 -20.65 -16.74
CA THR A 73 -6.79 -19.95 -15.60
C THR A 73 -5.28 -19.78 -15.73
N ALA A 74 -4.66 -20.37 -16.76
CA ALA A 74 -3.25 -20.19 -17.07
C ALA A 74 -2.97 -18.74 -17.49
N GLN A 75 -1.90 -18.17 -16.94
CA GLN A 75 -1.46 -16.81 -17.26
C GLN A 75 -0.34 -16.80 -18.28
N GLU A 76 0.46 -17.85 -18.31
CA GLU A 76 1.52 -18.07 -19.29
C GLU A 76 1.95 -19.53 -19.24
N ALA A 77 2.56 -20.00 -20.33
CA ALA A 77 3.32 -21.24 -20.34
C ALA A 77 4.70 -21.02 -20.96
N ILE A 78 5.68 -21.72 -20.44
CA ILE A 78 7.06 -21.70 -20.90
C ILE A 78 7.34 -23.03 -21.57
N VAL A 79 7.85 -22.97 -22.80
CA VAL A 79 8.17 -24.14 -23.60
C VAL A 79 9.69 -24.26 -23.70
N LEU A 80 10.23 -25.28 -23.04
CA LEU A 80 11.62 -25.67 -23.15
C LEU A 80 11.66 -27.19 -23.38
N PRO A 81 11.71 -27.66 -24.64
CA PRO A 81 11.62 -29.08 -24.97
C PRO A 81 12.58 -29.94 -24.14
N PRO A 82 12.10 -31.04 -23.52
CA PRO A 82 10.79 -31.68 -23.70
C PRO A 82 9.67 -31.18 -22.75
N PHE A 83 9.90 -30.10 -22.02
CA PHE A 83 9.04 -29.62 -20.95
C PHE A 83 8.15 -28.44 -21.37
N VAL A 84 6.93 -28.45 -20.83
CA VAL A 84 5.99 -27.32 -20.85
C VAL A 84 5.66 -26.97 -19.41
N ALA A 85 6.09 -25.80 -18.93
CA ALA A 85 5.79 -25.31 -17.58
C ALA A 85 4.68 -24.26 -17.63
N ILE A 86 3.61 -24.45 -16.87
CA ILE A 86 2.40 -23.62 -16.92
C ILE A 86 2.24 -22.90 -15.57
N ALA A 87 2.10 -21.57 -15.61
CA ALA A 87 1.73 -20.76 -14.46
C ALA A 87 0.21 -20.57 -14.43
N VAL A 88 -0.43 -21.13 -13.41
CA VAL A 88 -1.88 -21.15 -13.28
C VAL A 88 -2.31 -20.25 -12.14
N ARG A 89 -3.36 -19.46 -12.38
CA ARG A 89 -3.90 -18.51 -11.41
C ARG A 89 -5.40 -18.76 -11.20
N PRO A 90 -5.77 -19.76 -10.38
CA PRO A 90 -7.17 -20.13 -10.16
C PRO A 90 -8.01 -18.97 -9.62
N ARG A 91 -7.42 -18.13 -8.76
CA ARG A 91 -8.07 -16.99 -8.12
C ARG A 91 -7.08 -15.84 -7.89
N PRO A 92 -7.55 -14.60 -7.73
CA PRO A 92 -6.67 -13.49 -7.41
C PRO A 92 -5.83 -13.72 -6.14
N GLY A 93 -4.50 -13.63 -6.30
CA GLY A 93 -3.52 -13.82 -5.23
C GLY A 93 -3.09 -15.28 -5.00
N VAL A 94 -3.63 -16.25 -5.75
CA VAL A 94 -3.27 -17.67 -5.63
C VAL A 94 -2.65 -18.15 -6.94
N TRP A 95 -1.45 -18.70 -6.84
CA TRP A 95 -0.67 -19.21 -7.96
C TRP A 95 -0.25 -20.65 -7.70
N GLU A 96 -0.28 -21.45 -8.76
CA GLU A 96 0.26 -22.80 -8.78
C GLU A 96 1.06 -22.98 -10.08
N TYR A 97 2.16 -23.69 -10.00
CA TYR A 97 3.08 -23.91 -11.11
C TYR A 97 3.19 -25.40 -11.36
N VAL A 98 3.03 -25.81 -12.61
CA VAL A 98 3.12 -27.22 -13.00
C VAL A 98 4.02 -27.37 -14.21
N ARG A 99 4.79 -28.45 -14.26
CA ARG A 99 5.62 -28.83 -15.39
C ARG A 99 5.12 -30.16 -15.95
N VAL A 100 4.99 -30.21 -17.27
CA VAL A 100 4.63 -31.43 -17.99
C VAL A 100 5.77 -31.83 -18.90
N ASN A 101 6.26 -33.07 -18.77
CA ASN A 101 7.14 -33.68 -19.76
C ASN A 101 6.27 -34.27 -20.88
N VAL A 102 6.37 -33.74 -22.10
CA VAL A 102 5.47 -34.14 -23.19
C VAL A 102 5.77 -35.55 -23.71
N TYR A 103 7.00 -36.04 -23.56
CA TYR A 103 7.38 -37.37 -24.01
C TYR A 103 7.04 -38.46 -23.00
N GLU A 104 7.27 -38.20 -21.71
CA GLU A 104 7.00 -39.16 -20.64
C GLU A 104 5.57 -39.04 -20.09
N LEU A 105 4.90 -37.92 -20.36
CA LEU A 105 3.58 -37.55 -19.83
C LEU A 105 3.53 -37.53 -18.30
N SER A 106 4.64 -37.14 -17.69
CA SER A 106 4.74 -36.90 -16.26
C SER A 106 4.39 -35.44 -15.93
N VAL A 107 3.71 -35.25 -14.78
CA VAL A 107 3.33 -33.94 -14.25
C VAL A 107 4.00 -33.73 -12.91
N GLU A 108 4.70 -32.63 -12.79
CA GLU A 108 5.37 -32.21 -11.56
C GLU A 108 4.85 -30.86 -11.11
N GLN A 109 4.66 -30.71 -9.81
CA GLN A 109 4.37 -29.41 -9.21
C GLN A 109 5.69 -28.69 -8.98
N LEU A 110 5.78 -27.44 -9.41
CA LEU A 110 6.95 -26.59 -9.21
C LEU A 110 6.71 -25.60 -8.05
N SER A 111 7.78 -25.31 -7.32
CA SER A 111 7.90 -24.11 -6.51
C SER A 111 8.07 -22.85 -7.37
N VAL A 112 7.94 -21.68 -6.76
CA VAL A 112 8.16 -20.39 -7.44
C VAL A 112 9.60 -20.30 -7.98
N ALA A 113 10.59 -20.70 -7.18
CA ALA A 113 12.00 -20.66 -7.56
C ALA A 113 12.29 -21.59 -8.74
N GLU A 114 11.75 -22.82 -8.74
CA GLU A 114 11.92 -23.77 -9.85
C GLU A 114 11.25 -23.26 -11.14
N TYR A 115 10.08 -22.64 -11.03
CA TYR A 115 9.41 -22.04 -12.19
C TYR A 115 10.19 -20.85 -12.76
N LEU A 116 10.72 -19.97 -11.89
CA LEU A 116 11.53 -18.82 -12.33
C LEU A 116 12.85 -19.26 -12.96
N ARG A 117 13.52 -20.28 -12.40
CA ARG A 117 14.71 -20.88 -13.02
C ARG A 117 14.42 -21.38 -14.43
N PHE A 118 13.25 -21.96 -14.65
CA PHE A 118 12.85 -22.39 -15.99
C PHE A 118 12.64 -21.21 -16.97
N LYS A 119 12.25 -20.02 -16.48
CA LYS A 119 12.21 -18.79 -17.29
C LYS A 119 13.60 -18.24 -17.59
N GLU A 120 14.52 -18.33 -16.62
CA GLU A 120 15.92 -17.93 -16.80
C GLU A 120 16.60 -18.81 -17.85
N GLU A 121 16.40 -20.13 -17.79
CA GLU A 121 16.94 -21.10 -18.75
C GLU A 121 16.47 -20.84 -20.19
N LEU A 122 15.27 -20.28 -20.37
CA LEU A 122 14.76 -19.90 -21.69
C LEU A 122 15.61 -18.80 -22.35
N VAL A 123 16.14 -17.87 -21.56
CA VAL A 123 16.89 -16.70 -22.05
C VAL A 123 18.39 -17.00 -22.09
N ASP A 124 18.94 -17.47 -20.98
CA ASP A 124 20.38 -17.62 -20.77
C ASP A 124 20.90 -19.02 -21.13
N GLY A 125 20.00 -19.98 -21.38
CA GLY A 125 20.34 -21.38 -21.58
C GLY A 125 20.65 -22.08 -20.26
N ASP A 126 21.48 -23.12 -20.30
CA ASP A 126 21.83 -23.90 -19.12
C ASP A 126 22.72 -23.05 -18.18
N PHE A 127 22.10 -22.36 -17.22
CA PHE A 127 22.76 -21.49 -16.26
C PHE A 127 22.66 -22.12 -14.86
N ASN A 128 23.79 -22.64 -14.37
CA ASN A 128 23.84 -23.41 -13.12
C ASN A 128 24.80 -22.75 -12.12
N ASP A 129 24.54 -21.48 -11.79
CA ASP A 129 25.16 -20.85 -10.63
C ASP A 129 24.37 -21.23 -9.37
N GLN A 130 25.04 -21.82 -8.39
CA GLN A 130 24.41 -22.28 -7.16
C GLN A 130 24.08 -21.14 -6.19
N TYR A 131 24.58 -19.93 -6.45
CA TYR A 131 24.47 -18.78 -5.53
C TYR A 131 23.75 -17.57 -6.14
N VAL A 132 22.82 -17.80 -7.07
CA VAL A 132 21.93 -16.74 -7.56
C VAL A 132 21.16 -16.13 -6.38
N MET A 133 21.15 -14.80 -6.29
CA MET A 133 20.47 -14.09 -5.21
C MET A 133 18.95 -14.23 -5.37
N GLU A 134 18.32 -14.91 -4.42
CA GLU A 134 16.85 -14.98 -4.30
C GLU A 134 16.36 -13.93 -3.27
N LEU A 135 15.44 -13.07 -3.70
CA LEU A 135 14.81 -12.08 -2.83
C LEU A 135 13.49 -12.65 -2.27
N ASP A 136 13.54 -13.15 -1.04
CA ASP A 136 12.36 -13.66 -0.33
C ASP A 136 11.92 -12.73 0.82
N PHE A 137 10.77 -12.08 0.65
CA PHE A 137 10.14 -11.22 1.65
C PHE A 137 9.08 -11.94 2.50
N GLU A 138 8.79 -13.21 2.25
CA GLU A 138 7.77 -13.96 3.00
C GLU A 138 8.11 -14.08 4.50
N PRO A 139 9.35 -14.45 4.90
CA PRO A 139 9.72 -14.62 6.30
C PRO A 139 9.62 -13.32 7.12
N PHE A 140 9.83 -12.16 6.48
CA PHE A 140 9.85 -10.84 7.13
C PHE A 140 8.46 -10.31 7.48
N ASN A 141 7.40 -10.90 6.92
CA ASN A 141 6.01 -10.43 7.04
C ASN A 141 5.14 -11.36 7.89
N THR A 142 5.76 -12.13 8.79
CA THR A 142 5.10 -13.17 9.61
C THR A 142 4.42 -12.62 10.88
N SER A 143 4.68 -11.37 11.24
CA SER A 143 4.17 -10.73 12.46
C SER A 143 2.67 -10.41 12.42
N ILE A 144 2.09 -10.22 11.24
CA ILE A 144 0.66 -9.92 11.04
C ILE A 144 0.05 -11.05 10.19
N PRO A 145 -1.07 -11.67 10.62
CA PRO A 145 -1.72 -12.70 9.83
C PRO A 145 -2.18 -12.15 8.47
N ARG A 146 -2.08 -12.94 7.41
CA ARG A 146 -2.51 -12.53 6.06
C ARG A 146 -3.97 -12.92 5.80
N PRO A 147 -4.81 -12.03 5.26
CA PRO A 147 -6.16 -12.39 4.84
C PRO A 147 -6.09 -13.39 3.67
N SER A 148 -6.86 -14.48 3.75
CA SER A 148 -6.90 -15.54 2.73
C SER A 148 -8.02 -15.35 1.69
N LEU A 149 -8.94 -14.41 1.93
CA LEU A 149 -10.07 -14.12 1.04
C LEU A 149 -9.68 -13.06 0.00
N SER A 150 -9.83 -13.37 -1.29
CA SER A 150 -9.55 -12.43 -2.37
C SER A 150 -10.38 -11.13 -2.29
N SER A 151 -11.56 -11.16 -1.66
CA SER A 151 -12.38 -9.96 -1.41
C SER A 151 -11.76 -8.97 -0.41
N SER A 152 -10.77 -9.40 0.36
CA SER A 152 -10.06 -8.54 1.33
C SER A 152 -8.90 -7.77 0.72
N ILE A 153 -8.54 -8.05 -0.54
CA ILE A 153 -7.48 -7.32 -1.26
C ILE A 153 -7.91 -5.86 -1.41
N GLY A 154 -7.03 -4.94 -1.02
CA GLY A 154 -7.30 -3.49 -0.98
C GLY A 154 -7.94 -2.98 0.32
N ASN A 155 -8.37 -3.88 1.22
CA ASN A 155 -9.03 -3.52 2.50
C ASN A 155 -8.13 -3.78 3.73
N GLY A 156 -6.82 -3.56 3.59
CA GLY A 156 -5.82 -3.92 4.61
C GLY A 156 -6.04 -3.24 5.96
N VAL A 157 -6.44 -1.97 5.98
CA VAL A 157 -6.70 -1.21 7.22
C VAL A 157 -7.86 -1.82 8.03
N GLN A 158 -8.92 -2.29 7.37
CA GLN A 158 -10.05 -2.94 8.05
C GLN A 158 -9.61 -4.25 8.70
N PHE A 159 -8.74 -5.01 8.03
CA PHE A 159 -8.17 -6.23 8.59
C PHE A 159 -7.26 -5.92 9.79
N LEU A 160 -6.40 -4.91 9.67
CA LEU A 160 -5.52 -4.46 10.75
C LEU A 160 -6.33 -3.99 11.97
N ASN A 161 -7.40 -3.21 11.76
CA ASN A 161 -8.27 -2.75 12.84
C ASN A 161 -8.92 -3.93 13.58
N ARG A 162 -9.37 -4.98 12.86
CA ARG A 162 -9.89 -6.22 13.46
C ARG A 162 -8.83 -6.95 14.27
N HIS A 163 -7.62 -7.02 13.74
CA HIS A 163 -6.50 -7.69 14.40
C HIS A 163 -6.09 -6.95 15.69
N LEU A 164 -5.90 -5.63 15.63
CA LEU A 164 -5.54 -4.79 16.77
C LEU A 164 -6.62 -4.82 17.85
N SER A 165 -7.89 -4.66 17.49
CA SER A 165 -9.02 -4.74 18.43
C SER A 165 -9.07 -6.10 19.13
N SER A 166 -8.87 -7.21 18.40
CA SER A 166 -8.83 -8.54 19.00
C SER A 166 -7.67 -8.71 19.99
N ILE A 167 -6.47 -8.23 19.65
CA ILE A 167 -5.31 -8.30 20.55
C ILE A 167 -5.56 -7.48 21.82
N MET A 168 -6.04 -6.24 21.67
CA MET A 168 -6.34 -5.35 22.79
C MET A 168 -7.44 -5.91 23.71
N PHE A 169 -8.41 -6.64 23.16
CA PHE A 169 -9.46 -7.28 23.94
C PHE A 169 -8.94 -8.45 24.80
N HIS A 170 -8.00 -9.25 24.25
CA HIS A 170 -7.47 -10.43 24.94
C HIS A 170 -6.37 -10.10 25.96
N ASN A 171 -5.61 -9.03 25.75
CA ASN A 171 -4.50 -8.66 26.64
C ASN A 171 -4.53 -7.17 26.98
N ARG A 172 -4.82 -6.86 28.25
CA ARG A 172 -4.91 -5.49 28.75
C ARG A 172 -3.56 -4.75 28.70
N ASP A 173 -2.44 -5.47 28.78
CA ASP A 173 -1.10 -4.88 28.66
C ASP A 173 -0.87 -4.31 27.24
N CYS A 174 -1.61 -4.78 26.23
CA CYS A 174 -1.56 -4.25 24.86
C CYS A 174 -2.23 -2.87 24.72
N LEU A 175 -2.86 -2.34 25.77
CA LEU A 175 -3.38 -0.97 25.80
C LEU A 175 -2.34 0.05 26.29
N GLU A 176 -1.26 -0.37 26.96
CA GLU A 176 -0.20 0.56 27.39
C GLU A 176 0.46 1.30 26.20
N PRO A 177 0.75 0.66 25.05
CA PRO A 177 1.22 1.38 23.86
C PRO A 177 0.28 2.49 23.39
N LEU A 178 -1.04 2.35 23.57
CA LEU A 178 -2.00 3.39 23.23
C LEU A 178 -1.87 4.58 24.19
N LEU A 179 -1.69 4.33 25.48
CA LEU A 179 -1.45 5.40 26.46
C LEU A 179 -0.11 6.11 26.19
N ASP A 180 0.94 5.34 25.94
CA ASP A 180 2.26 5.88 25.62
C ASP A 180 2.23 6.72 24.33
N PHE A 181 1.49 6.25 23.32
CA PHE A 181 1.24 7.01 22.10
C PHE A 181 0.56 8.36 22.39
N LEU A 182 -0.53 8.37 23.16
CA LEU A 182 -1.25 9.59 23.51
C LEU A 182 -0.40 10.57 24.35
N ARG A 183 0.50 10.04 25.20
CA ARG A 183 1.41 10.85 26.05
C ARG A 183 2.60 11.41 25.29
N ALA A 184 3.14 10.64 24.36
CA ALA A 184 4.26 11.06 23.52
C ALA A 184 3.84 12.11 22.49
N HIS A 185 2.54 12.22 22.21
CA HIS A 185 2.00 13.10 21.17
C HIS A 185 2.24 14.58 21.47
N LYS A 186 3.04 15.22 20.63
CA LYS A 186 3.43 16.63 20.75
C LYS A 186 3.47 17.27 19.38
N TYR A 187 3.07 18.53 19.31
CA TYR A 187 3.21 19.34 18.10
C TYR A 187 3.88 20.66 18.43
N ARG A 188 4.99 20.98 17.75
CA ARG A 188 5.83 22.16 18.01
C ARG A 188 6.13 22.38 19.51
N GLY A 189 6.47 21.31 20.21
CA GLY A 189 6.79 21.33 21.65
C GLY A 189 5.58 21.41 22.59
N HIS A 190 4.37 21.59 22.09
CA HIS A 190 3.15 21.59 22.90
C HIS A 190 2.61 20.16 23.04
N VAL A 191 2.33 19.75 24.28
CA VAL A 191 1.71 18.45 24.57
C VAL A 191 0.27 18.45 24.09
N MET A 192 -0.14 17.35 23.47
CA MET A 192 -1.52 17.12 23.03
C MET A 192 -2.10 15.90 23.72
N MET A 193 -3.43 15.79 23.72
CA MET A 193 -4.20 14.67 24.29
C MET A 193 -3.98 14.46 25.79
N VAL A 194 -2.88 13.82 26.19
CA VAL A 194 -2.61 13.38 27.56
C VAL A 194 -1.24 13.91 28.02
N ASN A 195 -1.17 14.50 29.21
CA ASN A 195 0.10 14.96 29.79
C ASN A 195 0.70 13.97 30.82
N ASP A 196 1.87 14.33 31.34
CA ASP A 196 2.67 13.50 32.26
C ASP A 196 2.01 13.19 33.61
N ARG A 197 0.87 13.82 33.92
CA ARG A 197 0.08 13.45 35.11
C ARG A 197 -0.47 12.05 34.96
N ILE A 198 -0.81 11.59 33.76
CA ILE A 198 -1.38 10.25 33.54
C ILE A 198 -0.24 9.28 33.22
N GLN A 199 0.08 8.39 34.16
CA GLN A 199 1.20 7.44 34.06
C GLN A 199 0.76 5.97 33.96
N SER A 200 -0.54 5.70 34.03
CA SER A 200 -1.10 4.35 33.99
C SER A 200 -2.49 4.35 33.38
N LEU A 201 -2.92 3.21 32.84
CA LEU A 201 -4.27 3.02 32.31
C LEU A 201 -5.36 3.26 33.37
N SER A 202 -5.11 2.89 34.62
CA SER A 202 -6.05 3.13 35.72
C SER A 202 -6.27 4.62 35.98
N ARG A 203 -5.21 5.43 35.90
CA ARG A 203 -5.29 6.88 36.05
C ARG A 203 -5.93 7.53 34.83
N LEU A 204 -5.68 7.01 33.63
CA LEU A 204 -6.33 7.46 32.40
C LEU A 204 -7.85 7.27 32.52
N GLN A 205 -8.29 6.05 32.82
CA GLN A 205 -9.71 5.72 32.97
C GLN A 205 -10.38 6.61 34.02
N SER A 206 -9.76 6.79 35.20
CA SER A 206 -10.31 7.68 36.25
C SER A 206 -10.41 9.14 35.80
N SER A 207 -9.44 9.63 35.03
CA SER A 207 -9.43 11.02 34.53
C SER A 207 -10.49 11.24 33.46
N LEU A 208 -10.66 10.27 32.55
CA LEU A 208 -11.70 10.27 31.52
C LEU A 208 -13.11 10.25 32.14
N SER A 209 -13.38 9.39 33.13
CA SER A 209 -14.68 9.36 33.80
C SER A 209 -15.00 10.67 34.55
N LYS A 210 -14.00 11.33 35.14
CA LYS A 210 -14.19 12.66 35.76
C LYS A 210 -14.44 13.75 34.73
N ALA A 211 -13.77 13.67 33.58
CA ALA A 211 -13.99 14.59 32.48
C ALA A 211 -15.40 14.43 31.89
N GLU A 212 -15.86 13.19 31.71
CA GLU A 212 -17.23 12.88 31.29
C GLU A 212 -18.28 13.47 32.26
N GLU A 213 -18.12 13.26 33.57
CA GLU A 213 -19.03 13.81 34.58
C GLU A 213 -19.04 15.35 34.58
N HIS A 214 -17.90 15.97 34.27
CA HIS A 214 -17.81 17.43 34.14
C HIS A 214 -18.52 17.94 32.88
N LEU A 215 -18.24 17.33 31.71
CA LEU A 215 -18.80 17.71 30.42
C LEU A 215 -20.32 17.54 30.36
N SER A 216 -20.87 16.50 30.99
CA SER A 216 -22.32 16.26 31.04
C SER A 216 -23.12 17.38 31.72
N LYS A 217 -22.46 18.27 32.47
CA LYS A 217 -23.07 19.44 33.13
C LYS A 217 -22.99 20.71 32.29
N LEU A 218 -22.22 20.71 31.20
CA LEU A 218 -22.03 21.85 30.30
C LEU A 218 -23.03 21.81 29.13
N GLN A 219 -23.20 22.95 28.45
CA GLN A 219 -23.93 22.96 27.18
C GLN A 219 -23.06 22.36 26.05
N PRO A 220 -23.66 21.65 25.07
CA PRO A 220 -22.92 20.97 24.01
C PRO A 220 -21.97 21.88 23.20
N GLU A 221 -22.36 23.14 23.00
CA GLU A 221 -21.66 24.13 22.16
C GLU A 221 -20.56 24.90 22.89
N VAL A 222 -20.37 24.67 24.20
CA VAL A 222 -19.34 25.36 24.99
C VAL A 222 -17.96 25.07 24.38
N PRO A 223 -17.16 26.10 24.05
CA PRO A 223 -15.85 25.92 23.44
C PRO A 223 -14.83 25.37 24.45
N PHE A 224 -13.87 24.58 23.96
CA PHE A 224 -12.83 23.96 24.79
C PHE A 224 -12.09 24.94 25.71
N THR A 225 -11.88 26.17 25.26
CA THR A 225 -11.17 27.22 26.01
C THR A 225 -11.82 27.57 27.35
N GLU A 226 -13.12 27.36 27.52
CA GLU A 226 -13.82 27.67 28.77
C GLU A 226 -13.55 26.66 29.89
N PHE A 227 -13.26 25.40 29.54
CA PHE A 227 -12.99 24.32 30.49
C PHE A 227 -11.57 23.74 30.41
N GLU A 228 -10.71 24.34 29.59
CA GLU A 228 -9.31 23.95 29.38
C GLU A 228 -8.52 23.79 30.69
N HIS A 229 -8.61 24.77 31.60
CA HIS A 229 -7.88 24.71 32.88
C HIS A 229 -8.30 23.49 33.72
N LYS A 230 -9.59 23.15 33.71
CA LYS A 230 -10.09 21.98 34.44
C LYS A 230 -9.60 20.68 33.82
N PHE A 231 -9.52 20.63 32.49
CA PHE A 231 -8.99 19.47 31.76
C PHE A 231 -7.51 19.26 32.02
N GLN A 232 -6.71 20.33 32.03
CA GLN A 232 -5.28 20.26 32.35
C GLN A 232 -5.02 19.72 33.75
N GLU A 233 -5.85 20.08 34.75
CA GLU A 233 -5.78 19.51 36.10
C GLU A 233 -5.98 17.99 36.11
N LEU A 234 -6.90 17.50 35.27
CA LEU A 234 -7.19 16.08 35.07
C LEU A 234 -6.12 15.36 34.23
N GLY A 235 -5.19 16.09 33.63
CA GLY A 235 -4.13 15.55 32.78
C GLY A 235 -4.49 15.46 31.29
N LEU A 236 -5.55 16.16 30.87
CA LEU A 236 -6.03 16.20 29.50
C LEU A 236 -5.66 17.56 28.86
N GLU A 237 -4.95 17.51 27.73
CA GLU A 237 -4.54 18.68 26.95
C GLU A 237 -5.47 18.92 25.75
N LYS A 238 -5.11 19.84 24.85
CA LYS A 238 -5.88 20.10 23.60
C LYS A 238 -5.84 18.91 22.64
N GLY A 239 -6.82 18.85 21.74
CA GLY A 239 -6.88 17.84 20.66
C GLY A 239 -8.05 16.85 20.75
N TRP A 240 -8.89 16.94 21.78
CA TRP A 240 -10.07 16.06 21.95
C TRP A 240 -11.32 16.54 21.19
N GLY A 241 -11.40 17.84 20.91
CA GLY A 241 -12.55 18.49 20.29
C GLY A 241 -12.54 20.00 20.45
N ASP A 242 -13.25 20.69 19.57
CA ASP A 242 -13.51 22.14 19.63
C ASP A 242 -14.59 22.52 20.64
N THR A 243 -15.63 21.68 20.79
CA THR A 243 -16.75 21.89 21.70
C THR A 243 -16.87 20.80 22.76
N ALA A 244 -17.59 21.09 23.85
CA ALA A 244 -17.88 20.12 24.91
C ALA A 244 -18.50 18.82 24.37
N GLN A 245 -19.42 18.91 23.40
CA GLN A 245 -20.00 17.73 22.74
C GLN A 245 -18.93 16.89 22.04
N ARG A 246 -18.07 17.52 21.24
CA ARG A 246 -17.07 16.81 20.45
C ARG A 246 -16.04 16.12 21.34
N VAL A 247 -15.61 16.81 22.39
CA VAL A 247 -14.72 16.26 23.42
C VAL A 247 -15.36 15.06 24.09
N LEU A 248 -16.64 15.15 24.47
CA LEU A 248 -17.39 14.06 25.09
C LEU A 248 -17.44 12.82 24.20
N GLU A 249 -17.77 12.99 22.92
CA GLU A 249 -17.77 11.89 21.94
C GLU A 249 -16.40 11.20 21.85
N THR A 250 -15.31 11.97 21.79
CA THR A 250 -13.95 11.42 21.70
C THR A 250 -13.54 10.71 22.99
N ILE A 251 -13.94 11.22 24.15
CA ILE A 251 -13.74 10.55 25.45
C ILE A 251 -14.51 9.23 25.51
N HIS A 252 -15.76 9.19 25.05
CA HIS A 252 -16.55 7.97 24.99
C HIS A 252 -15.90 6.91 24.12
N LEU A 253 -15.42 7.26 22.93
CA LEU A 253 -14.69 6.33 22.07
C LEU A 253 -13.48 5.70 22.78
N LEU A 254 -12.70 6.51 23.53
CA LEU A 254 -11.55 5.99 24.26
C LEU A 254 -11.97 5.12 25.46
N LEU A 255 -13.01 5.51 26.19
CA LEU A 255 -13.55 4.68 27.29
C LEU A 255 -14.05 3.33 26.77
N ASP A 256 -14.75 3.32 25.64
CA ASP A 256 -15.23 2.11 24.98
C ASP A 256 -14.04 1.23 24.56
N ILE A 257 -12.98 1.79 23.98
CA ILE A 257 -11.75 1.04 23.65
C ILE A 257 -11.10 0.45 24.91
N LEU A 258 -11.03 1.21 26.01
CA LEU A 258 -10.41 0.73 27.25
C LEU A 258 -11.24 -0.38 27.93
N GLN A 259 -12.54 -0.45 27.66
CA GLN A 259 -13.45 -1.44 28.24
C GLN A 259 -13.64 -2.66 27.34
N ALA A 260 -13.93 -2.44 26.06
CA ALA A 260 -14.22 -3.47 25.07
C ALA A 260 -13.86 -2.96 23.65
N PRO A 261 -12.59 -3.09 23.23
CA PRO A 261 -12.16 -2.61 21.92
C PRO A 261 -12.89 -3.30 20.79
N ASP A 262 -13.49 -2.52 19.89
CA ASP A 262 -14.01 -2.98 18.61
C ASP A 262 -13.33 -2.25 17.42
N PRO A 263 -13.34 -2.84 16.21
CA PRO A 263 -12.60 -2.30 15.08
C PRO A 263 -13.11 -0.93 14.63
N SER A 264 -14.42 -0.67 14.70
CA SER A 264 -15.02 0.57 14.23
C SER A 264 -14.76 1.74 15.16
N THR A 265 -14.82 1.50 16.47
CA THR A 265 -14.49 2.49 17.49
C THR A 265 -13.00 2.83 17.46
N LEU A 266 -12.12 1.81 17.33
CA LEU A 266 -10.68 2.03 17.20
C LEU A 266 -10.32 2.87 15.97
N GLU A 267 -10.89 2.54 14.81
CA GLU A 267 -10.70 3.31 13.57
C GLU A 267 -11.17 4.75 13.72
N THR A 268 -12.35 4.95 14.29
CA THR A 268 -12.94 6.28 14.50
C THR A 268 -12.09 7.10 15.48
N PHE A 269 -11.63 6.49 16.57
CA PHE A 269 -10.80 7.16 17.56
C PHE A 269 -9.44 7.56 16.96
N LEU A 270 -8.69 6.61 16.40
CA LEU A 270 -7.38 6.88 15.80
C LEU A 270 -7.47 7.88 14.65
N GLY A 271 -8.53 7.82 13.85
CA GLY A 271 -8.79 8.78 12.77
C GLY A 271 -9.14 10.20 13.26
N ARG A 272 -9.61 10.35 14.50
CA ARG A 272 -9.89 11.66 15.13
C ARG A 272 -8.65 12.29 15.74
N ILE A 273 -7.63 11.53 16.11
CA ILE A 273 -6.43 12.08 16.76
C ILE A 273 -5.74 13.04 15.78
N PRO A 274 -5.45 14.29 16.20
CA PRO A 274 -4.84 15.26 15.32
C PRO A 274 -3.35 14.94 15.14
N MET A 275 -3.02 14.15 14.11
CA MET A 275 -1.64 13.69 13.84
C MET A 275 -0.97 14.40 12.66
N VAL A 276 -1.73 14.73 11.62
CA VAL A 276 -1.19 15.15 10.33
C VAL A 276 -1.31 16.65 10.18
N PHE A 277 -0.19 17.37 10.32
CA PHE A 277 -0.11 18.83 10.13
C PHE A 277 0.89 19.21 9.04
N ASN A 278 2.00 18.49 8.95
CA ASN A 278 3.05 18.67 7.96
C ASN A 278 3.07 17.46 7.01
N VAL A 279 2.74 17.68 5.73
CA VAL A 279 2.73 16.63 4.70
C VAL A 279 3.79 16.91 3.65
N VAL A 280 4.54 15.88 3.28
CA VAL A 280 5.49 15.91 2.17
C VAL A 280 5.03 14.93 1.10
N ILE A 281 4.96 15.38 -0.14
CA ILE A 281 4.60 14.58 -1.31
C ILE A 281 5.78 14.60 -2.27
N LEU A 282 6.34 13.43 -2.59
CA LEU A 282 7.49 13.32 -3.49
C LEU A 282 6.99 13.03 -4.92
N SER A 283 7.51 13.79 -5.89
CA SER A 283 7.32 13.55 -7.32
C SER A 283 8.50 14.12 -8.12
N PRO A 284 9.69 13.48 -8.08
CA PRO A 284 10.92 14.08 -8.58
C PRO A 284 10.98 14.29 -10.10
N HIS A 285 10.59 13.30 -10.90
CA HIS A 285 10.68 13.37 -12.37
C HIS A 285 9.66 14.32 -13.02
N GLY A 286 9.85 14.56 -14.32
CA GLY A 286 8.94 15.35 -15.16
C GLY A 286 9.08 16.86 -14.96
N PHE A 287 8.20 17.62 -15.62
CA PHE A 287 8.11 19.06 -15.47
C PHE A 287 6.97 19.40 -14.50
N PHE A 288 7.24 19.36 -13.20
CA PHE A 288 6.20 19.65 -12.22
C PHE A 288 5.90 21.15 -12.13
N GLY A 289 4.67 21.55 -12.48
CA GLY A 289 4.21 22.94 -12.45
C GLY A 289 2.71 23.05 -12.72
N GLN A 290 2.16 24.26 -12.59
CA GLN A 290 0.71 24.49 -12.66
C GLN A 290 0.22 25.00 -14.02
N ALA A 291 1.13 25.49 -14.87
CA ALA A 291 0.83 26.01 -16.19
C ALA A 291 1.93 25.66 -17.19
N ASN A 292 1.56 25.47 -18.46
CA ASN A 292 2.48 25.20 -19.58
C ASN A 292 3.34 23.93 -19.45
N VAL A 293 2.94 22.97 -18.61
CA VAL A 293 3.70 21.72 -18.42
C VAL A 293 3.03 20.48 -19.01
N LEU A 294 1.69 20.47 -19.13
CA LEU A 294 0.95 19.30 -19.61
C LEU A 294 1.32 18.99 -21.07
N GLY A 295 1.67 17.72 -21.32
CA GLY A 295 2.15 17.25 -22.63
C GLY A 295 3.66 17.30 -22.82
N LEU A 296 4.42 17.83 -21.85
CA LEU A 296 5.87 17.69 -21.84
C LEU A 296 6.28 16.23 -21.52
N PRO A 297 7.52 15.82 -21.86
CA PRO A 297 8.03 14.50 -21.52
C PRO A 297 7.90 14.19 -20.02
N ASP A 298 7.50 12.97 -19.71
CA ASP A 298 7.27 12.46 -18.34
C ASP A 298 6.28 13.31 -17.53
N THR A 299 5.39 14.05 -18.21
CA THR A 299 4.45 14.98 -17.59
C THR A 299 3.02 14.70 -18.03
N GLY A 300 2.19 14.20 -17.10
CA GLY A 300 0.82 13.77 -17.43
C GLY A 300 -0.10 13.71 -16.21
N GLY A 301 -0.91 12.65 -16.13
CA GLY A 301 -1.97 12.48 -15.13
C GLY A 301 -1.48 12.55 -13.68
N GLN A 302 -0.23 12.18 -13.40
CA GLN A 302 0.36 12.26 -12.06
C GLN A 302 0.37 13.69 -11.49
N ILE A 303 0.68 14.70 -12.31
CA ILE A 303 0.67 16.09 -11.83
C ILE A 303 -0.76 16.52 -11.49
N VAL A 304 -1.71 16.22 -12.36
CA VAL A 304 -3.12 16.57 -12.14
C VAL A 304 -3.63 15.89 -10.87
N TYR A 305 -3.32 14.60 -10.71
CA TYR A 305 -3.65 13.83 -9.52
C TYR A 305 -3.12 14.48 -8.24
N ILE A 306 -1.82 14.83 -8.20
CA ILE A 306 -1.20 15.44 -7.01
C ILE A 306 -1.77 16.83 -6.73
N LEU A 307 -1.96 17.67 -7.76
CA LEU A 307 -2.51 19.03 -7.56
C LEU A 307 -3.94 19.00 -7.01
N ASP A 308 -4.78 18.06 -7.48
CA ASP A 308 -6.13 17.89 -6.96
C ASP A 308 -6.13 17.25 -5.57
N GLN A 309 -5.26 16.26 -5.33
CA GLN A 309 -5.06 15.63 -4.02
C GLN A 309 -4.70 16.66 -2.96
N VAL A 310 -3.74 17.55 -3.25
CA VAL A 310 -3.26 18.55 -2.30
C VAL A 310 -4.37 19.52 -1.88
N ARG A 311 -5.22 19.96 -2.82
CA ARG A 311 -6.36 20.84 -2.50
C ARG A 311 -7.34 20.15 -1.55
N ALA A 312 -7.77 18.94 -1.90
CA ALA A 312 -8.68 18.18 -1.06
C ALA A 312 -8.09 17.83 0.31
N LEU A 313 -6.79 17.52 0.35
CA LEU A 313 -6.08 17.20 1.58
C LEU A 313 -5.93 18.41 2.49
N GLU A 314 -5.62 19.59 1.94
CA GLU A 314 -5.55 20.84 2.73
C GLU A 314 -6.90 21.17 3.38
N ASP A 315 -7.99 21.08 2.62
CA ASP A 315 -9.34 21.33 3.14
C ASP A 315 -9.71 20.37 4.29
N GLU A 316 -9.43 19.07 4.12
CA GLU A 316 -9.69 18.06 5.15
C GLU A 316 -8.79 18.25 6.38
N MET A 317 -7.52 18.61 6.19
CA MET A 317 -6.59 18.92 7.28
C MET A 317 -7.09 20.12 8.10
N LEU A 318 -7.46 21.22 7.43
CA LEU A 318 -8.01 22.40 8.10
C LEU A 318 -9.27 22.07 8.88
N PHE A 319 -10.20 21.32 8.26
CA PHE A 319 -11.42 20.87 8.91
C PHE A 319 -11.14 20.03 10.17
N ARG A 320 -10.21 19.06 10.09
CA ARG A 320 -9.86 18.22 11.25
C ARG A 320 -9.17 18.99 12.36
N ILE A 321 -8.22 19.86 12.02
CA ILE A 321 -7.51 20.70 13.00
C ILE A 321 -8.52 21.57 13.76
N GLN A 322 -9.43 22.22 13.03
CA GLN A 322 -10.48 23.04 13.63
C GLN A 322 -11.39 22.20 14.53
N ARG A 323 -11.90 21.05 14.06
CA ARG A 323 -12.77 20.14 14.82
C ARG A 323 -12.13 19.59 16.11
N GLN A 324 -10.81 19.62 16.22
CA GLN A 324 -10.08 19.22 17.43
C GLN A 324 -9.70 20.37 18.35
N GLY A 325 -10.22 21.58 18.08
CA GLY A 325 -9.99 22.77 18.90
C GLY A 325 -8.56 23.30 18.81
N LEU A 326 -7.87 23.00 17.70
CA LEU A 326 -6.49 23.42 17.47
C LEU A 326 -6.47 24.63 16.53
N ASN A 327 -5.52 25.54 16.78
CA ASN A 327 -5.25 26.69 15.91
C ASN A 327 -3.84 26.54 15.33
N VAL A 328 -3.71 25.58 14.40
CA VAL A 328 -2.46 25.24 13.73
C VAL A 328 -2.62 25.41 12.24
N ASP A 329 -1.69 26.13 11.62
CA ASP A 329 -1.62 26.21 10.17
C ASP A 329 -0.96 24.94 9.63
N PRO A 330 -1.66 24.11 8.84
CA PRO A 330 -1.05 22.95 8.21
C PRO A 330 0.00 23.39 7.19
N ARG A 331 0.84 22.48 6.72
CA ARG A 331 1.78 22.70 5.62
C ARG A 331 1.85 21.48 4.74
N ILE A 332 1.70 21.67 3.43
CA ILE A 332 1.87 20.62 2.43
C ILE A 332 2.97 21.04 1.46
N LEU A 333 4.01 20.21 1.32
CA LEU A 333 5.10 20.42 0.39
C LEU A 333 5.09 19.34 -0.68
N VAL A 334 4.90 19.74 -1.93
CA VAL A 334 5.13 18.88 -3.10
C VAL A 334 6.58 19.05 -3.53
N VAL A 335 7.41 18.06 -3.23
CA VAL A 335 8.84 18.09 -3.48
C VAL A 335 9.15 17.45 -4.82
N THR A 336 9.79 18.21 -5.68
CA THR A 336 10.08 17.83 -7.06
C THR A 336 11.42 18.42 -7.51
N ARG A 337 11.88 18.07 -8.70
CA ARG A 337 13.15 18.53 -9.21
C ARG A 337 13.09 20.00 -9.67
N LEU A 338 14.11 20.77 -9.31
CA LEU A 338 14.39 22.08 -9.88
C LEU A 338 15.10 21.91 -11.23
N ILE A 339 14.54 22.49 -12.28
CA ILE A 339 15.08 22.45 -13.65
C ILE A 339 15.43 23.89 -14.09
N PRO A 340 16.69 24.33 -13.89
CA PRO A 340 17.11 25.71 -14.17
C PRO A 340 16.87 26.18 -15.61
N ASP A 341 17.07 25.28 -16.58
CA ASP A 341 16.98 25.64 -18.01
C ASP A 341 15.57 25.47 -18.59
N ALA A 342 14.57 25.16 -17.76
CA ALA A 342 13.18 25.08 -18.20
C ALA A 342 12.66 26.47 -18.61
N LYS A 343 12.30 26.63 -19.89
CA LYS A 343 11.76 27.88 -20.44
C LYS A 343 10.25 27.79 -20.60
N GLY A 344 9.55 28.86 -20.28
CA GLY A 344 8.09 28.94 -20.42
C GLY A 344 7.28 28.29 -19.29
N THR A 345 7.96 27.69 -18.31
CA THR A 345 7.38 27.07 -17.12
C THR A 345 7.96 27.70 -15.85
N THR A 346 7.38 27.37 -14.70
CA THR A 346 7.87 27.76 -13.36
C THR A 346 8.82 26.73 -12.75
N CYS A 347 9.25 25.71 -13.50
CA CYS A 347 10.08 24.60 -12.98
C CYS A 347 11.49 25.03 -12.52
N ASN A 348 11.89 26.27 -12.81
CA ASN A 348 13.12 26.88 -12.32
C ASN A 348 12.94 27.69 -11.01
N GLN A 349 11.71 27.81 -10.50
CA GLN A 349 11.40 28.52 -9.26
C GLN A 349 11.44 27.55 -8.07
N ARG A 350 12.28 27.85 -7.06
CA ARG A 350 12.45 26.99 -5.88
C ARG A 350 11.14 26.76 -5.13
N LEU A 351 10.33 27.81 -4.92
CA LEU A 351 9.09 27.70 -4.16
C LEU A 351 7.95 28.33 -4.96
N GLU A 352 6.85 27.59 -5.12
CA GLU A 352 5.65 28.05 -5.83
C GLU A 352 4.40 27.66 -5.06
N ARG A 353 3.52 28.61 -4.76
CA ARG A 353 2.25 28.32 -4.07
C ARG A 353 1.27 27.62 -5.01
N ILE A 354 0.59 26.60 -4.52
CA ILE A 354 -0.43 25.87 -5.30
C ILE A 354 -1.73 26.70 -5.37
N ILE A 355 -2.26 26.87 -6.57
CA ILE A 355 -3.47 27.64 -6.85
C ILE A 355 -4.66 26.93 -6.21
N GLY A 356 -5.49 27.70 -5.51
CA GLY A 356 -6.63 27.19 -4.76
C GLY A 356 -6.29 26.72 -3.35
N THR A 357 -5.05 26.93 -2.88
CA THR A 357 -4.60 26.56 -1.53
C THR A 357 -4.03 27.75 -0.78
N GLN A 358 -4.04 27.67 0.55
CA GLN A 358 -3.48 28.67 1.46
C GLN A 358 -2.08 28.27 1.96
N TYR A 359 -1.88 26.99 2.24
CA TYR A 359 -0.71 26.47 2.94
C TYR A 359 0.15 25.50 2.13
N SER A 360 -0.28 25.17 0.91
CA SER A 360 0.36 24.18 0.06
C SER A 360 1.31 24.81 -0.97
N HIS A 361 2.52 24.24 -1.07
CA HIS A 361 3.59 24.77 -1.92
C HIS A 361 4.31 23.65 -2.67
N ILE A 362 4.78 23.94 -3.88
CA ILE A 362 5.74 23.13 -4.61
C ILE A 362 7.13 23.58 -4.20
N LEU A 363 7.93 22.66 -3.66
CA LEU A 363 9.32 22.86 -3.31
C LEU A 363 10.20 22.15 -4.34
N ARG A 364 11.07 22.90 -5.01
CA ARG A 364 11.94 22.38 -6.06
C ARG A 364 13.38 22.32 -5.59
N VAL A 365 13.95 21.12 -5.63
CA VAL A 365 15.33 20.86 -5.21
C VAL A 365 16.14 20.41 -6.44
N PRO A 366 17.31 21.01 -6.72
CA PRO A 366 18.09 20.64 -7.89
C PRO A 366 18.72 19.26 -7.74
N PHE A 367 18.82 18.52 -8.83
CA PHE A 367 19.77 17.39 -8.87
C PHE A 367 21.19 17.94 -8.95
N ARG A 368 22.11 17.31 -8.23
CA ARG A 368 23.54 17.66 -8.26
C ARG A 368 24.42 16.43 -8.34
N THR A 369 25.64 16.66 -8.80
CA THR A 369 26.77 15.73 -8.75
C THR A 369 27.95 16.47 -8.13
N GLU A 370 29.11 15.81 -7.98
CA GLU A 370 30.36 16.46 -7.60
C GLU A 370 30.74 17.65 -8.51
N LYS A 371 30.27 17.65 -9.77
CA LYS A 371 30.53 18.71 -10.76
C LYS A 371 29.54 19.88 -10.67
N GLY A 372 28.56 19.82 -9.76
CA GLY A 372 27.54 20.85 -9.56
C GLY A 372 26.14 20.43 -10.02
N ILE A 373 25.26 21.42 -10.17
CA ILE A 373 23.82 21.25 -10.44
C ILE A 373 23.56 20.82 -11.89
N LEU A 374 22.69 19.83 -12.07
CA LEU A 374 22.20 19.35 -13.37
C LEU A 374 21.06 20.22 -13.88
N ARG A 375 21.35 21.00 -14.92
CA ARG A 375 20.47 22.09 -15.38
C ARG A 375 19.36 21.67 -16.34
N LYS A 376 19.59 20.61 -17.11
CA LYS A 376 18.67 20.11 -18.16
C LYS A 376 17.71 19.07 -17.61
N TRP A 377 16.55 18.92 -18.26
CA TRP A 377 15.64 17.81 -18.00
C TRP A 377 16.34 16.45 -18.23
N ILE A 378 15.95 15.46 -17.44
CA ILE A 378 16.44 14.07 -17.48
C ILE A 378 15.19 13.18 -17.48
N SER A 379 15.19 12.15 -18.32
CA SER A 379 14.06 11.22 -18.37
C SER A 379 13.94 10.44 -17.06
N ARG A 380 12.72 10.09 -16.66
CA ARG A 380 12.42 9.23 -15.50
C ARG A 380 13.15 7.88 -15.53
N PHE A 381 13.61 7.42 -16.70
CA PHE A 381 14.42 6.19 -16.81
C PHE A 381 15.90 6.40 -16.42
N ASP A 382 16.35 7.66 -16.38
CA ASP A 382 17.76 8.04 -16.17
C ASP A 382 17.98 8.81 -14.86
N VAL A 383 16.96 8.98 -14.01
CA VAL A 383 17.06 9.76 -12.76
C VAL A 383 17.77 9.02 -11.62
N TRP A 384 17.85 7.68 -11.69
CA TRP A 384 18.34 6.81 -10.62
C TRP A 384 19.66 7.22 -9.96
N PRO A 385 20.71 7.63 -10.71
CA PRO A 385 21.99 7.98 -10.11
C PRO A 385 21.96 9.23 -9.22
N TYR A 386 20.85 10.00 -9.23
CA TYR A 386 20.75 11.28 -8.55
C TYR A 386 19.80 11.25 -7.34
N LEU A 387 19.05 10.17 -7.14
CA LEU A 387 17.97 10.12 -6.14
C LEU A 387 18.48 10.14 -4.70
N GLU A 388 19.61 9.49 -4.41
CA GLU A 388 20.21 9.48 -3.07
C GLU A 388 20.63 10.90 -2.65
N THR A 389 21.42 11.58 -3.48
CA THR A 389 21.82 12.97 -3.22
C THR A 389 20.63 13.92 -3.21
N PHE A 390 19.62 13.69 -4.05
CA PHE A 390 18.39 14.47 -4.02
C PHE A 390 17.63 14.27 -2.69
N ALA A 391 17.59 13.07 -2.13
CA ALA A 391 16.94 12.80 -0.85
C ALA A 391 17.63 13.54 0.31
N GLU A 392 18.97 13.58 0.32
CA GLU A 392 19.76 14.35 1.30
C GLU A 392 19.47 15.86 1.21
N ASP A 393 19.53 16.41 0.00
CA ASP A 393 19.28 17.83 -0.26
C ASP A 393 17.82 18.19 0.08
N ALA A 394 16.88 17.36 -0.37
CA ALA A 394 15.46 17.55 -0.11
C ALA A 394 15.15 17.49 1.39
N SER A 395 15.76 16.58 2.14
CA SER A 395 15.58 16.51 3.60
C SER A 395 15.92 17.84 4.28
N SER A 396 17.04 18.45 3.90
CA SER A 396 17.49 19.75 4.44
C SER A 396 16.53 20.89 4.08
N GLU A 397 16.10 20.94 2.82
CA GLU A 397 15.18 21.97 2.32
C GLU A 397 13.77 21.82 2.91
N ILE A 398 13.27 20.59 3.05
CA ILE A 398 11.99 20.26 3.69
C ILE A 398 12.02 20.70 5.16
N ALA A 399 13.08 20.36 5.90
CA ALA A 399 13.20 20.73 7.31
C ALA A 399 13.21 22.26 7.50
N ALA A 400 13.87 22.99 6.59
CA ALA A 400 13.89 24.45 6.60
C ALA A 400 12.51 25.06 6.36
N GLU A 401 11.75 24.54 5.39
CA GLU A 401 10.40 25.05 5.06
C GLU A 401 9.34 24.66 6.10
N LEU A 402 9.38 23.45 6.63
CA LEU A 402 8.42 22.98 7.64
C LEU A 402 8.71 23.52 9.04
N GLN A 403 9.95 23.95 9.31
CA GLN A 403 10.45 24.26 10.65
C GLN A 403 10.21 23.10 11.64
N GLY A 404 10.37 21.88 11.15
CA GLY A 404 10.03 20.64 11.85
C GLY A 404 10.12 19.42 10.94
N THR A 405 9.65 18.28 11.43
CA THR A 405 9.58 17.04 10.66
C THR A 405 8.22 16.89 9.97
N PRO A 406 8.15 16.16 8.84
CA PRO A 406 6.88 15.75 8.27
C PRO A 406 6.18 14.71 9.17
N ASP A 407 4.86 14.82 9.28
CA ASP A 407 3.99 13.83 9.94
C ASP A 407 3.59 12.72 8.96
N LEU A 408 3.61 13.02 7.66
CA LEU A 408 3.28 12.09 6.58
C LEU A 408 4.16 12.36 5.35
N ILE A 409 4.71 11.29 4.77
CA ILE A 409 5.44 11.30 3.50
C ILE A 409 4.70 10.40 2.49
N ILE A 410 4.39 10.95 1.32
CA ILE A 410 3.71 10.24 0.23
C ILE A 410 4.64 10.18 -0.98
N GLY A 411 5.15 8.99 -1.29
CA GLY A 411 5.91 8.75 -2.52
C GLY A 411 4.97 8.56 -3.72
N ASN A 412 5.33 9.13 -4.88
CA ASN A 412 4.60 8.92 -6.12
C ASN A 412 5.56 8.41 -7.18
N TYR A 413 5.15 7.35 -7.87
CA TYR A 413 5.98 6.64 -8.85
C TYR A 413 7.16 5.89 -8.19
N SER A 414 8.18 5.57 -8.98
CA SER A 414 9.30 4.70 -8.59
C SER A 414 10.54 5.45 -8.09
N ASP A 415 10.73 6.70 -8.52
CA ASP A 415 11.85 7.59 -8.14
C ASP A 415 11.57 8.35 -6.85
#